data_AF-A0A847NDI7-F1
#
_entry.id   AF-A0A847NDI7-F1
#
_cell.length_a   1.000
_cell.length_b   1.000
_cell.length_c   1.000
_cell.angle_alpha   90.00
_cell.angle_beta   90.00
_cell.angle_gamma   90.00
#
_symmetry.space_group_name_H-M   'P 1'
#
loop_
_entity.id
_entity.type
_entity.pdbx_description
1 polymer ?
#
loop_
_entity_poly.entity_id
_entity_poly.type
_entity_poly.pdbx_seq_one_letter_code
_entity_poly.pdbx_strand_id
1 'polypeptide(L)'
;MDGGKVQILTAMILYISVVIGIGVYYSKRASESSDNYLIGGRSLGPWIVAMGAEASDMSGWLLMGLPGVAYWCGLSDAVWTAIGLTIGTYLNWLIVARRLRTYSHVAGNAITIPDFLSNRFKEEKKVIMTIAALFILIFFSVYAASCFVTVGKLFSTLFGMKYVHMMVIGAAFVVFYTFIGGFLAESASDFMQGVIMIFALCAVLIMGISHAGGVSEVIENAKAIPGFFDFFGIASPAVVDGIQQISETGKPVFSEAGKYGLLTIISTLSWGFGYFGMPQVLLKFMSIKNAKDLKFARRIATVWVIISLTAAVAIGIIGRVLFPTAHLTAGSAESIFI
;
A
#
# COMPACT_ATOMS: atom_id res chain seq x y z
N MET A 1 13.83 -21.68 19.90
CA MET A 1 13.31 -20.37 19.46
C MET A 1 13.01 -19.56 20.71
N ASP A 2 13.37 -18.30 20.75
CA ASP A 2 12.97 -17.38 21.83
C ASP A 2 11.43 -17.23 21.86
N GLY A 3 10.85 -16.95 23.04
CA GLY A 3 9.40 -16.86 23.25
C GLY A 3 8.72 -15.84 22.33
N GLY A 4 9.39 -14.71 22.04
CA GLY A 4 8.87 -13.70 21.10
C GLY A 4 8.74 -14.22 19.66
N LYS A 5 9.72 -15.00 19.19
CA LYS A 5 9.66 -15.62 17.85
C LYS A 5 8.54 -16.65 17.74
N VAL A 6 8.22 -17.34 18.84
CA VAL A 6 7.08 -18.29 18.90
C VAL A 6 5.75 -17.55 18.80
N GLN A 7 5.60 -16.41 19.49
CA GLN A 7 4.40 -15.58 19.39
C GLN A 7 4.18 -15.04 17.96
N ILE A 8 5.23 -14.51 17.34
CA ILE A 8 5.18 -14.02 15.94
C ILE A 8 4.76 -15.15 15.00
N LEU A 9 5.42 -16.32 15.10
CA LEU A 9 5.10 -17.47 14.26
C LEU A 9 3.65 -17.94 14.46
N THR A 10 3.17 -17.94 15.70
CA THR A 10 1.79 -18.32 16.02
C THR A 10 0.79 -17.36 15.39
N ALA A 11 1.00 -16.05 15.54
CA ALA A 11 0.15 -15.02 14.92
C ALA A 11 0.15 -15.14 13.39
N MET A 12 1.30 -15.40 12.79
CA MET A 12 1.43 -15.62 11.35
C MET A 12 0.70 -16.86 10.87
N ILE A 13 0.85 -17.99 11.55
CA ILE A 13 0.15 -19.23 11.20
C ILE A 13 -1.37 -19.03 11.29
N LEU A 14 -1.85 -18.34 12.34
CA LEU A 14 -3.25 -17.99 12.47
C LEU A 14 -3.73 -17.11 11.30
N TYR A 15 -3.00 -16.04 11.00
CA TYR A 15 -3.32 -15.16 9.87
C TYR A 15 -3.36 -15.91 8.53
N ILE A 16 -2.33 -16.70 8.23
CA ILE A 16 -2.24 -17.51 7.01
C ILE A 16 -3.39 -18.52 6.94
N SER A 17 -3.73 -19.18 8.06
CA SER A 17 -4.82 -20.15 8.13
C SER A 17 -6.17 -19.49 7.82
N VAL A 18 -6.40 -18.26 8.29
CA VAL A 18 -7.61 -17.50 7.96
C VAL A 18 -7.64 -17.15 6.47
N VAL A 19 -6.54 -16.69 5.88
CA VAL A 19 -6.47 -16.37 4.44
C VAL A 19 -6.73 -17.61 3.59
N ILE A 20 -6.10 -18.75 3.91
CA ILE A 20 -6.36 -20.03 3.23
C ILE A 20 -7.82 -20.44 3.42
N GLY A 21 -8.37 -20.31 4.63
CA GLY A 21 -9.77 -20.62 4.93
C GLY A 21 -10.75 -19.81 4.08
N ILE A 22 -10.49 -18.51 3.91
CA ILE A 22 -11.26 -17.64 3.01
C ILE A 22 -11.16 -18.14 1.56
N GLY A 23 -9.95 -18.48 1.10
CA GLY A 23 -9.71 -19.04 -0.23
C GLY A 23 -10.49 -20.32 -0.49
N VAL A 24 -10.41 -21.28 0.43
CA VAL A 24 -11.15 -22.55 0.36
C VAL A 24 -12.66 -22.31 0.39
N TYR A 25 -13.15 -21.40 1.24
CA TYR A 25 -14.58 -21.08 1.35
C TYR A 25 -15.17 -20.58 0.02
N TYR A 26 -14.44 -19.74 -0.72
CA TYR A 26 -14.91 -19.21 -2.01
C TYR A 26 -14.54 -20.07 -3.21
N SER A 27 -13.65 -21.06 -3.06
CA SER A 27 -13.15 -21.89 -4.18
C SER A 27 -14.24 -22.50 -5.06
N LYS A 28 -15.29 -23.07 -4.45
CA LYS A 28 -16.42 -23.65 -5.18
C LYS A 28 -17.10 -22.62 -6.09
N ARG A 29 -17.41 -21.45 -5.53
CA ARG A 29 -18.07 -20.37 -6.28
C ARG A 29 -17.16 -19.79 -7.36
N ALA A 30 -15.87 -19.65 -7.07
CA ALA A 30 -14.88 -19.20 -8.04
C ALA A 30 -14.78 -20.14 -9.24
N SER A 31 -14.91 -21.45 -9.03
CA SER A 31 -14.85 -22.45 -10.10
C SER A 31 -16.09 -22.53 -10.99
N GLU A 32 -17.21 -21.88 -10.63
CA GLU A 32 -18.47 -21.96 -11.38
C GLU A 32 -18.41 -21.22 -12.73
N SER A 33 -17.66 -20.13 -12.83
CA SER A 33 -17.55 -19.33 -14.07
C SER A 33 -16.39 -18.35 -14.02
N SER A 34 -15.95 -17.88 -15.19
CA SER A 34 -14.96 -16.80 -15.30
C SER A 34 -15.44 -15.47 -14.71
N ASP A 35 -16.75 -15.20 -14.75
CA ASP A 35 -17.37 -14.01 -14.13
C ASP A 35 -17.28 -14.07 -12.59
N ASN A 36 -17.46 -15.25 -11.99
CA ASN A 36 -17.22 -15.45 -10.56
C ASN A 36 -15.72 -15.38 -10.23
N TYR A 37 -14.87 -15.99 -11.05
CA TYR A 37 -13.43 -16.04 -10.78
C TYR A 37 -12.74 -14.67 -10.87
N LEU A 38 -13.05 -13.88 -11.91
CA LEU A 38 -12.30 -12.64 -12.23
C LEU A 38 -12.89 -11.37 -11.61
N ILE A 39 -14.20 -11.33 -11.34
CA ILE A 39 -14.88 -10.12 -10.81
C ILE A 39 -15.89 -10.44 -9.68
N GLY A 40 -15.96 -11.70 -9.25
CA GLY A 40 -16.82 -12.11 -8.13
C GLY A 40 -18.31 -11.99 -8.40
N GLY A 41 -18.72 -12.13 -9.66
CA GLY A 41 -20.12 -12.05 -10.06
C GLY A 41 -20.79 -10.72 -9.75
N ARG A 42 -19.99 -9.64 -9.66
CA ARG A 42 -20.42 -8.29 -9.29
C ARG A 42 -21.31 -8.24 -8.03
N SER A 43 -20.95 -9.04 -7.03
CA SER A 43 -21.80 -9.27 -5.85
C SER A 43 -21.35 -8.52 -4.60
N LEU A 44 -20.26 -7.75 -4.67
CA LEU A 44 -19.63 -7.17 -3.50
C LEU A 44 -20.40 -5.97 -2.94
N GLY A 45 -20.43 -5.88 -1.61
CA GLY A 45 -20.98 -4.74 -0.88
C GLY A 45 -19.98 -3.58 -0.75
N PRO A 46 -20.44 -2.38 -0.38
CA PRO A 46 -19.62 -1.17 -0.36
C PRO A 46 -18.41 -1.24 0.58
N TRP A 47 -18.54 -1.92 1.73
CA TRP A 47 -17.43 -2.07 2.69
C TRP A 47 -16.29 -2.90 2.13
N ILE A 48 -16.60 -4.07 1.57
CA ILE A 48 -15.61 -4.96 0.97
C ILE A 48 -14.93 -4.29 -0.22
N VAL A 49 -15.71 -3.60 -1.07
CA VAL A 49 -15.16 -2.87 -2.22
C VAL A 49 -14.26 -1.72 -1.78
N ALA A 50 -14.67 -0.93 -0.78
CA ALA A 50 -13.88 0.19 -0.29
C ALA A 50 -12.59 -0.25 0.39
N MET A 51 -12.70 -1.02 1.48
CA MET A 51 -11.53 -1.46 2.25
C MET A 51 -10.63 -2.37 1.43
N GLY A 52 -11.23 -3.22 0.58
CA GLY A 52 -10.47 -4.10 -0.29
C GLY A 52 -9.68 -3.30 -1.33
N ALA A 53 -10.29 -2.32 -1.97
CA ALA A 53 -9.58 -1.44 -2.89
C ALA A 53 -8.43 -0.70 -2.19
N GLU A 54 -8.65 -0.11 -1.02
CA GLU A 54 -7.61 0.65 -0.34
C GLU A 54 -6.50 -0.24 0.24
N ALA A 55 -6.82 -1.44 0.73
CA ALA A 55 -5.81 -2.39 1.19
C ALA A 55 -4.92 -2.87 0.02
N SER A 56 -5.52 -3.22 -1.13
CA SER A 56 -4.77 -3.60 -2.33
C SER A 56 -3.92 -2.45 -2.88
N ASP A 57 -4.46 -1.22 -2.83
CA ASP A 57 -3.79 -0.03 -3.33
C ASP A 57 -2.57 0.36 -2.50
N MET A 58 -2.72 0.34 -1.17
CA MET A 58 -1.68 0.75 -0.24
C MET A 58 -0.48 -0.18 -0.16
N SER A 59 -0.65 -1.47 -0.49
CA SER A 59 0.43 -2.46 -0.62
C SER A 59 1.44 -2.47 0.55
N GLY A 60 2.66 -2.97 0.29
CA GLY A 60 3.80 -2.78 1.21
C GLY A 60 4.22 -1.32 1.36
N TRP A 61 3.82 -0.45 0.44
CA TRP A 61 4.14 0.98 0.47
C TRP A 61 3.65 1.67 1.74
N LEU A 62 2.41 1.44 2.16
CA LEU A 62 1.84 2.13 3.34
C LEU A 62 2.56 1.80 4.65
N LEU A 63 3.00 0.55 4.83
CA LEU A 63 3.64 0.12 6.07
C LEU A 63 5.16 0.26 6.03
N MET A 64 5.81 0.10 4.88
CA MET A 64 7.28 0.14 4.79
C MET A 64 7.79 1.36 4.04
N GLY A 65 7.27 1.61 2.84
CA GLY A 65 7.74 2.68 1.98
C GLY A 65 7.53 4.08 2.54
N LEU A 66 6.28 4.46 2.82
CA LEU A 66 5.93 5.81 3.27
C LEU A 66 6.52 6.17 4.64
N PRO A 67 6.47 5.29 5.67
CA PRO A 67 7.19 5.54 6.92
C PRO A 67 8.70 5.60 6.72
N GLY A 68 9.26 4.79 5.81
CA GLY A 68 10.69 4.83 5.49
C GLY A 68 11.13 6.14 4.85
N VAL A 69 10.33 6.69 3.95
CA VAL A 69 10.56 8.04 3.39
C VAL A 69 10.50 9.10 4.49
N ALA A 70 9.45 9.07 5.33
CA ALA A 70 9.31 10.01 6.44
C ALA A 70 10.48 9.90 7.44
N TYR A 71 10.95 8.69 7.74
CA TYR A 71 12.14 8.47 8.56
C TYR A 71 13.39 9.03 7.88
N TRP A 72 13.54 8.85 6.57
CA TRP A 72 14.75 9.20 5.84
C TRP A 72 14.91 10.71 5.64
N CYS A 73 13.91 11.38 5.08
CA CYS A 73 13.99 12.78 4.65
C CYS A 73 13.00 13.71 5.39
N GLY A 74 12.21 13.19 6.32
CA GLY A 74 11.29 13.98 7.13
C GLY A 74 9.93 14.18 6.48
N LEU A 75 9.24 15.25 6.86
CA LEU A 75 7.83 15.48 6.61
C LEU A 75 7.50 15.68 5.12
N SER A 76 8.34 16.41 4.37
CA SER A 76 7.98 16.91 3.04
C SER A 76 7.62 15.83 2.01
N ASP A 77 8.57 14.99 1.58
CA ASP A 77 8.30 13.97 0.54
C ASP A 77 7.13 13.07 0.94
N ALA A 78 7.10 12.68 2.22
CA ALA A 78 6.09 11.78 2.76
C ALA A 78 4.69 12.42 2.76
N VAL A 79 4.54 13.66 3.25
CA VAL A 79 3.24 14.35 3.33
C VAL A 79 2.75 14.77 1.95
N TRP A 80 3.61 15.30 1.08
CA TRP A 80 3.17 15.68 -0.27
C TRP A 80 2.75 14.47 -1.09
N THR A 81 3.46 13.34 -0.94
CA THR A 81 3.01 12.07 -1.52
C THR A 81 1.68 11.65 -0.91
N ALA A 82 1.52 11.65 0.42
CA ALA A 82 0.27 11.29 1.08
C ALA A 82 -0.93 12.17 0.67
N ILE A 83 -0.72 13.48 0.49
CA ILE A 83 -1.73 14.40 -0.04
C ILE A 83 -2.08 14.02 -1.49
N GLY A 84 -1.08 13.75 -2.32
CA GLY A 84 -1.25 13.31 -3.70
C GLY A 84 -2.10 12.05 -3.80
N LEU A 85 -1.75 11.03 -3.02
CA LEU A 85 -2.49 9.77 -2.91
C LEU A 85 -3.92 10.04 -2.43
N THR A 86 -4.12 10.80 -1.34
CA THR A 86 -5.46 11.12 -0.83
C THR A 86 -6.36 11.79 -1.88
N ILE A 87 -5.82 12.80 -2.60
CA ILE A 87 -6.53 13.48 -3.67
C ILE A 87 -6.81 12.52 -4.82
N GLY A 88 -5.81 11.74 -5.22
CA GLY A 88 -5.91 10.70 -6.25
C GLY A 88 -7.03 9.71 -5.94
N THR A 89 -7.07 9.16 -4.73
CA THR A 89 -8.09 8.21 -4.28
C THR A 89 -9.45 8.88 -4.39
N TYR A 90 -9.63 10.05 -3.76
CA TYR A 90 -10.92 10.74 -3.76
C TYR A 90 -11.44 11.02 -5.18
N LEU A 91 -10.57 11.53 -6.07
CA LEU A 91 -10.92 11.86 -7.45
C LEU A 91 -11.19 10.61 -8.29
N ASN A 92 -10.41 9.54 -8.13
CA ASN A 92 -10.64 8.27 -8.81
C ASN A 92 -12.02 7.70 -8.47
N TRP A 93 -12.35 7.65 -7.18
CA TRP A 93 -13.67 7.22 -6.71
C TRP A 93 -14.81 8.15 -7.17
N LEU A 94 -14.59 9.46 -7.17
CA LEU A 94 -15.59 10.45 -7.60
C LEU A 94 -15.87 10.38 -9.10
N ILE A 95 -14.82 10.26 -9.92
CA ILE A 95 -14.89 10.43 -11.37
C ILE A 95 -15.04 9.08 -12.09
N VAL A 96 -14.23 8.09 -11.71
CA VAL A 96 -14.10 6.82 -12.45
C VAL A 96 -15.06 5.77 -11.94
N ALA A 97 -15.14 5.54 -10.63
CA ALA A 97 -15.79 4.34 -10.08
C ALA A 97 -17.21 4.10 -10.60
N ARG A 98 -18.10 5.11 -10.53
CA ARG A 98 -19.50 4.96 -10.99
C ARG A 98 -19.61 4.78 -12.51
N ARG A 99 -18.80 5.52 -13.26
CA ARG A 99 -18.78 5.47 -14.73
C ARG A 99 -18.31 4.10 -15.18
N LEU A 100 -17.20 3.61 -14.63
CA LEU A 100 -16.62 2.32 -14.95
C LEU A 100 -17.56 1.17 -14.57
N ARG A 101 -18.15 1.21 -13.37
CA ARG A 101 -19.11 0.18 -12.95
C ARG A 101 -20.31 0.04 -13.88
N THR A 102 -20.88 1.16 -14.30
CA THR A 102 -22.09 1.18 -15.13
C THR A 102 -21.76 0.82 -16.57
N TYR A 103 -20.70 1.41 -17.12
CA TYR A 103 -20.35 1.21 -18.52
C TYR A 103 -19.75 -0.18 -18.76
N SER A 104 -18.95 -0.74 -17.84
CA SER A 104 -18.48 -2.13 -18.00
C SER A 104 -19.64 -3.13 -18.17
N HIS A 105 -20.79 -2.89 -17.54
CA HIS A 105 -21.98 -3.73 -17.73
C HIS A 105 -22.60 -3.56 -19.13
N VAL A 106 -22.73 -2.33 -19.61
CA VAL A 106 -23.31 -2.03 -20.94
C VAL A 106 -22.35 -2.40 -22.10
N ALA A 107 -21.04 -2.35 -21.85
CA ALA A 107 -19.99 -2.72 -22.80
C ALA A 107 -19.77 -4.24 -22.83
N GLY A 108 -20.85 -4.99 -23.09
CA GLY A 108 -20.80 -6.45 -23.24
C GLY A 108 -20.56 -7.21 -21.93
N ASN A 109 -20.96 -6.66 -20.79
CA ASN A 109 -20.63 -7.17 -19.46
C ASN A 109 -19.12 -7.48 -19.29
N ALA A 110 -18.27 -6.54 -19.69
CA ALA A 110 -16.83 -6.69 -19.60
C ALA A 110 -16.38 -6.97 -18.16
N ILE A 111 -15.60 -8.05 -17.99
CA ILE A 111 -15.10 -8.51 -16.68
C ILE A 111 -13.64 -8.15 -16.44
N THR A 112 -12.94 -7.60 -17.45
CA THR A 112 -11.57 -7.07 -17.32
C THR A 112 -11.45 -5.64 -17.87
N ILE A 113 -10.39 -4.92 -17.48
CA ILE A 113 -10.13 -3.56 -17.97
C ILE A 113 -9.78 -3.54 -19.48
N PRO A 114 -8.91 -4.42 -20.01
CA PRO A 114 -8.64 -4.48 -21.46
C PRO A 114 -9.90 -4.76 -22.28
N ASP A 115 -10.73 -5.71 -21.83
CA ASP A 115 -12.00 -6.06 -22.48
C ASP A 115 -12.98 -4.87 -22.45
N PHE A 116 -13.08 -4.18 -21.30
CA PHE A 116 -13.88 -2.96 -21.20
C PHE A 116 -13.44 -1.89 -22.20
N LEU A 117 -12.13 -1.65 -22.33
CA LEU A 117 -11.60 -0.66 -23.29
C LEU A 117 -11.93 -1.06 -24.73
N SER A 118 -11.70 -2.32 -25.10
CA SER A 118 -12.02 -2.84 -26.44
C SER A 118 -13.51 -2.68 -26.76
N ASN A 119 -14.40 -3.08 -25.85
CA ASN A 119 -15.85 -3.02 -26.05
C ASN A 119 -16.37 -1.57 -26.04
N ARG A 120 -15.81 -0.70 -25.19
CA ARG A 120 -16.13 0.73 -25.15
C ARG A 120 -15.85 1.42 -26.49
N PHE A 121 -14.73 1.07 -27.14
CA PHE A 121 -14.35 1.62 -28.43
C PHE A 121 -14.93 0.84 -29.63
N LYS A 122 -15.81 -0.15 -29.38
CA LYS A 122 -16.43 -1.00 -30.41
C LYS A 122 -15.40 -1.65 -31.33
N GLU A 123 -14.30 -2.08 -30.73
CA GLU A 123 -13.19 -2.64 -31.48
C GLU A 123 -13.46 -4.07 -31.94
N GLU A 124 -13.28 -4.31 -33.24
CA GLU A 124 -13.36 -5.63 -33.86
C GLU A 124 -12.02 -6.39 -33.84
N LYS A 125 -10.89 -5.71 -34.13
CA LYS A 125 -9.57 -6.34 -34.33
C LYS A 125 -8.78 -6.62 -33.04
N LYS A 126 -9.30 -6.24 -31.87
CA LYS A 126 -8.70 -6.47 -30.54
C LYS A 126 -7.27 -5.93 -30.33
N VAL A 127 -6.89 -4.88 -31.07
CA VAL A 127 -5.62 -4.17 -30.94
C VAL A 127 -5.52 -3.41 -29.62
N ILE A 128 -6.52 -2.59 -29.27
CA ILE A 128 -6.62 -1.86 -27.99
C ILE A 128 -6.61 -2.83 -26.82
N MET A 129 -7.36 -3.94 -26.93
CA MET A 129 -7.35 -5.00 -25.92
C MET A 129 -5.93 -5.55 -25.70
N THR A 130 -5.23 -5.88 -26.78
CA THR A 130 -3.89 -6.48 -26.73
C THR A 130 -2.88 -5.50 -26.15
N ILE A 131 -2.89 -4.24 -26.61
CA ILE A 131 -2.00 -3.19 -26.10
C ILE A 131 -2.24 -2.97 -24.60
N ALA A 132 -3.51 -2.83 -24.18
CA ALA A 132 -3.86 -2.63 -22.78
C ALA A 132 -3.43 -3.82 -21.91
N ALA A 133 -3.64 -5.05 -22.37
CA ALA A 133 -3.25 -6.26 -21.65
C ALA A 133 -1.73 -6.38 -21.50
N LEU A 134 -0.96 -6.14 -22.57
CA LEU A 134 0.51 -6.15 -22.54
C LEU A 134 1.07 -5.06 -21.64
N PHE A 135 0.51 -3.85 -21.72
CA PHE A 135 0.91 -2.73 -20.87
C PHE A 135 0.68 -3.06 -19.40
N ILE A 136 -0.52 -3.54 -19.05
CA ILE A 136 -0.82 -3.99 -17.69
C ILE A 136 0.17 -5.08 -17.27
N LEU A 137 0.36 -6.13 -18.08
CA LEU A 137 1.24 -7.26 -17.74
C LEU A 137 2.67 -6.80 -17.41
N ILE A 138 3.27 -5.95 -18.25
CA ILE A 138 4.65 -5.48 -18.08
C ILE A 138 4.78 -4.64 -16.81
N PHE A 139 3.95 -3.60 -16.65
CA PHE A 139 4.09 -2.68 -15.53
C PHE A 139 3.65 -3.31 -14.20
N PHE A 140 2.64 -4.18 -14.20
CA PHE A 140 2.23 -4.92 -13.01
C PHE A 140 3.21 -6.01 -12.60
N SER A 141 4.02 -6.54 -13.52
CA SER A 141 5.10 -7.46 -13.15
C SER A 141 6.14 -6.76 -12.28
N VAL A 142 6.51 -5.52 -12.60
CA VAL A 142 7.44 -4.71 -11.79
C VAL A 142 6.83 -4.37 -10.43
N TYR A 143 5.54 -4.00 -10.40
CA TYR A 143 4.82 -3.73 -9.15
C TYR A 143 4.72 -4.98 -8.25
N ALA A 144 4.36 -6.13 -8.82
CA ALA A 144 4.28 -7.39 -8.07
C ALA A 144 5.66 -7.80 -7.52
N ALA A 145 6.73 -7.58 -8.29
CA ALA A 145 8.09 -7.82 -7.82
C ALA A 145 8.43 -6.97 -6.58
N SER A 146 8.02 -5.68 -6.53
CA SER A 146 8.25 -4.84 -5.34
C SER A 146 7.46 -5.33 -4.12
N CYS A 147 6.27 -5.90 -4.33
CA CYS A 147 5.50 -6.51 -3.25
C CYS A 147 6.23 -7.74 -2.67
N PHE A 148 6.85 -8.57 -3.51
CA PHE A 148 7.67 -9.69 -3.02
C PHE A 148 8.96 -9.23 -2.33
N VAL A 149 9.55 -8.12 -2.76
CA VAL A 149 10.67 -7.47 -2.02
C VAL A 149 10.24 -7.12 -0.60
N THR A 150 9.05 -6.56 -0.42
CA THR A 150 8.48 -6.22 0.90
C THR A 150 8.38 -7.47 1.79
N VAL A 151 7.83 -8.56 1.24
CA VAL A 151 7.70 -9.85 1.94
C VAL A 151 9.07 -10.41 2.34
N GLY A 152 10.04 -10.35 1.41
CA GLY A 152 11.41 -10.77 1.66
C GLY A 152 12.07 -9.98 2.79
N LYS A 153 11.95 -8.64 2.78
CA LYS A 153 12.49 -7.76 3.83
C LYS A 153 11.85 -8.06 5.18
N LEU A 154 10.51 -8.10 5.25
CA LEU A 154 9.76 -8.35 6.48
C LEU A 154 10.22 -9.65 7.18
N PHE A 155 10.17 -10.77 6.48
CA PHE A 155 10.49 -12.06 7.09
C PHE A 155 12.00 -12.28 7.27
N SER A 156 12.84 -11.64 6.46
CA SER A 156 14.29 -11.61 6.71
C SER A 156 14.60 -10.91 8.03
N THR A 157 13.96 -9.77 8.31
CA THR A 157 14.13 -9.02 9.56
C THR A 157 13.60 -9.80 10.76
N LEU A 158 12.39 -10.37 10.68
CA LEU A 158 11.75 -11.07 11.80
C LEU A 158 12.46 -12.40 12.16
N PHE A 159 12.88 -13.17 11.16
CA PHE A 159 13.42 -14.52 11.39
C PHE A 159 14.94 -14.60 11.30
N GLY A 160 15.62 -13.57 10.80
CA GLY A 160 17.06 -13.59 10.55
C GLY A 160 17.45 -14.54 9.40
N MET A 161 16.49 -14.85 8.52
CA MET A 161 16.68 -15.76 7.39
C MET A 161 17.10 -14.99 6.14
N LYS A 162 17.81 -15.65 5.21
CA LYS A 162 18.26 -15.00 3.97
C LYS A 162 17.07 -14.45 3.16
N TYR A 163 17.10 -13.15 2.88
CA TYR A 163 16.13 -12.38 2.10
C TYR A 163 15.53 -13.14 0.89
N VAL A 164 16.37 -13.69 0.01
CA VAL A 164 15.92 -14.38 -1.21
C VAL A 164 15.05 -15.60 -0.91
N HIS A 165 15.36 -16.36 0.14
CA HIS A 165 14.58 -17.56 0.50
C HIS A 165 13.20 -17.15 1.04
N MET A 166 13.16 -16.13 1.88
CA MET A 166 11.90 -15.58 2.42
C MET A 166 11.01 -15.00 1.31
N MET A 167 11.61 -14.30 0.35
CA MET A 167 10.92 -13.77 -0.82
C MET A 167 10.29 -14.89 -1.66
N VAL A 168 11.04 -15.96 -1.98
CA VAL A 168 10.56 -17.08 -2.80
C VAL A 168 9.44 -17.86 -2.10
N ILE A 169 9.59 -18.14 -0.80
CA ILE A 169 8.55 -18.81 -0.01
C ILE A 169 7.28 -17.96 0.04
N GLY A 170 7.42 -16.66 0.30
CA GLY A 170 6.33 -15.72 0.30
C GLY A 170 5.61 -15.64 -1.05
N ALA A 171 6.35 -15.59 -2.15
CA ALA A 171 5.79 -15.60 -3.50
C ALA A 171 5.03 -16.90 -3.80
N ALA A 172 5.60 -18.05 -3.48
CA ALA A 172 4.94 -19.35 -3.67
C ALA A 172 3.63 -19.43 -2.87
N PHE A 173 3.63 -18.95 -1.62
CA PHE A 173 2.43 -18.87 -0.79
C PHE A 173 1.36 -17.97 -1.42
N VAL A 174 1.73 -16.75 -1.82
CA VAL A 174 0.80 -15.77 -2.40
C VAL A 174 0.17 -16.31 -3.69
N VAL A 175 0.98 -16.90 -4.56
CA VAL A 175 0.49 -17.55 -5.78
C VAL A 175 -0.52 -18.65 -5.41
N PHE A 176 -0.18 -19.57 -4.50
CA PHE A 176 -1.04 -20.70 -4.19
C PHE A 176 -2.43 -20.28 -3.69
N TYR A 177 -2.53 -19.39 -2.70
CA TYR A 177 -3.85 -19.02 -2.15
C TYR A 177 -4.66 -18.16 -3.13
N THR A 178 -4.01 -17.35 -3.96
CA THR A 178 -4.69 -16.48 -4.94
C THR A 178 -5.36 -17.31 -6.04
N PHE A 179 -4.70 -18.39 -6.49
CA PHE A 179 -5.24 -19.28 -7.52
C PHE A 179 -6.49 -20.06 -7.07
N ILE A 180 -6.61 -20.38 -5.77
CA ILE A 180 -7.69 -21.24 -5.27
C ILE A 180 -9.01 -20.47 -5.12
N GLY A 181 -8.97 -19.27 -4.56
CA GLY A 181 -10.18 -18.57 -4.11
C GLY A 181 -10.79 -17.58 -5.10
N GLY A 182 -10.04 -17.18 -6.14
CA GLY A 182 -10.45 -16.14 -7.09
C GLY A 182 -10.75 -14.78 -6.44
N PHE A 183 -11.39 -13.89 -7.20
CA PHE A 183 -11.57 -12.49 -6.83
C PHE A 183 -12.42 -12.26 -5.56
N LEU A 184 -13.36 -13.16 -5.24
CA LEU A 184 -14.17 -13.06 -4.01
C LEU A 184 -13.33 -13.32 -2.77
N ALA A 185 -12.49 -14.36 -2.80
CA ALA A 185 -11.58 -14.66 -1.69
C ALA A 185 -10.60 -13.51 -1.50
N GLU A 186 -9.98 -13.05 -2.58
CA GLU A 186 -9.05 -11.92 -2.58
C GLU A 186 -9.71 -10.69 -1.94
N SER A 187 -10.91 -10.31 -2.38
CA SER A 187 -11.62 -9.16 -1.84
C SER A 187 -12.01 -9.31 -0.37
N ALA A 188 -12.34 -10.52 0.07
CA ALA A 188 -12.64 -10.78 1.48
C ALA A 188 -11.37 -10.74 2.35
N SER A 189 -10.24 -11.29 1.87
CA SER A 189 -8.96 -11.18 2.56
C SER A 189 -8.46 -9.74 2.61
N ASP A 190 -8.63 -8.97 1.53
CA ASP A 190 -8.23 -7.55 1.50
C ASP A 190 -9.05 -6.72 2.49
N PHE A 191 -10.36 -6.99 2.62
CA PHE A 191 -11.20 -6.34 3.63
C PHE A 191 -10.65 -6.61 5.04
N MET A 192 -10.36 -7.86 5.36
CA MET A 192 -9.77 -8.24 6.64
C MET A 192 -8.40 -7.56 6.86
N GLN A 193 -7.54 -7.55 5.84
CA GLN A 193 -6.23 -6.91 5.89
C GLN A 193 -6.35 -5.41 6.13
N GLY A 194 -7.23 -4.72 5.42
CA GLY A 194 -7.47 -3.29 5.60
C GLY A 194 -7.93 -2.95 7.02
N VAL A 195 -8.70 -3.83 7.66
CA VAL A 195 -9.08 -3.67 9.09
C VAL A 195 -7.86 -3.87 9.99
N ILE A 196 -7.11 -4.96 9.81
CA ILE A 196 -5.91 -5.27 10.60
C ILE A 196 -4.87 -4.14 10.50
N MET A 197 -4.67 -3.59 9.30
CA MET A 197 -3.72 -2.50 9.04
C MET A 197 -4.05 -1.25 9.84
N ILE A 198 -5.32 -0.86 9.95
CA ILE A 198 -5.72 0.30 10.77
C ILE A 198 -5.41 0.04 12.25
N PHE A 199 -5.74 -1.15 12.76
CA PHE A 199 -5.40 -1.50 14.14
C PHE A 199 -3.89 -1.47 14.38
N ALA A 200 -3.10 -2.03 13.46
CA ALA A 200 -1.64 -2.04 13.56
C ALA A 200 -1.08 -0.61 13.56
N LEU A 201 -1.49 0.23 12.60
CA LEU A 201 -1.07 1.63 12.51
C LEU A 201 -1.42 2.43 13.78
N CYS A 202 -2.66 2.29 14.28
CA CYS A 202 -3.07 2.95 15.51
C CYS A 202 -2.27 2.47 16.73
N ALA A 203 -2.04 1.15 16.86
CA ALA A 203 -1.26 0.59 17.95
C ALA A 203 0.19 1.10 17.93
N VAL A 204 0.85 1.05 16.77
CA VAL A 204 2.24 1.53 16.62
C VAL A 204 2.34 3.03 16.90
N LEU A 205 1.38 3.84 16.44
CA LEU A 205 1.34 5.27 16.79
C LEU A 205 1.23 5.51 18.29
N ILE A 206 0.26 4.87 18.95
CA ILE A 206 0.01 5.07 20.38
C ILE A 206 1.25 4.67 21.19
N MET A 207 1.80 3.48 20.91
CA MET A 207 3.01 3.00 21.58
C MET A 207 4.22 3.88 21.28
N GLY A 208 4.42 4.27 20.02
CA GLY A 208 5.54 5.11 19.61
C GLY A 208 5.51 6.48 20.27
N ILE A 209 4.34 7.14 20.29
CA ILE A 209 4.16 8.42 20.99
C ILE A 209 4.42 8.27 22.49
N SER A 210 3.92 7.21 23.13
CA SER A 210 4.13 7.01 24.57
C SER A 210 5.60 6.78 24.91
N HIS A 211 6.31 5.99 24.11
CA HIS A 211 7.74 5.71 24.30
C HIS A 211 8.61 6.93 24.00
N ALA A 212 8.18 7.79 23.08
CA ALA A 212 8.88 9.03 22.75
C ALA A 212 8.66 10.13 23.81
N GLY A 213 7.90 9.89 24.87
CA GLY A 213 7.62 10.90 25.91
C GLY A 213 6.43 11.83 25.60
N GLY A 214 5.67 11.52 24.54
CA GLY A 214 4.49 12.29 24.13
C GLY A 214 4.68 13.05 22.82
N VAL A 215 3.58 13.65 22.34
CA VAL A 215 3.56 14.32 21.02
C VAL A 215 4.48 15.55 20.99
N SER A 216 4.58 16.31 22.09
CA SER A 216 5.46 17.49 22.17
C SER A 216 6.91 17.11 21.93
N GLU A 217 7.37 16.05 22.60
CA GLU A 217 8.75 15.58 22.52
C GLU A 217 9.08 15.08 21.11
N VAL A 218 8.16 14.36 20.45
CA VAL A 218 8.32 13.94 19.05
C VAL A 218 8.51 15.15 18.14
N ILE A 219 7.67 16.19 18.29
CA ILE A 219 7.73 17.39 17.45
C ILE A 219 9.00 18.20 17.73
N GLU A 220 9.40 18.35 18.98
CA GLU A 220 10.60 19.09 19.38
C GLU A 220 11.87 18.41 18.85
N ASN A 221 11.99 17.09 19.01
CA ASN A 221 13.12 16.34 18.45
C ASN A 221 13.13 16.36 16.91
N ALA A 222 11.96 16.25 16.27
CA ALA A 222 11.87 16.36 14.81
C ALA A 222 12.31 17.73 14.30
N LYS A 223 11.91 18.83 14.97
CA LYS A 223 12.31 20.20 14.62
C LYS A 223 13.78 20.49 14.86
N ALA A 224 14.45 19.74 15.74
CA ALA A 224 15.88 19.88 15.96
C ALA A 224 16.71 19.42 14.74
N ILE A 225 16.12 18.64 13.83
CA ILE A 225 16.76 18.21 12.58
C ILE A 225 16.42 19.22 11.47
N PRO A 226 17.41 19.89 10.84
CA PRO A 226 17.16 20.88 9.80
C PRO A 226 16.31 20.33 8.64
N GLY A 227 15.20 21.01 8.32
CA GLY A 227 14.32 20.62 7.21
C GLY A 227 13.45 19.39 7.47
N PHE A 228 13.56 18.72 8.62
CA PHE A 228 12.90 17.43 8.84
C PHE A 228 11.41 17.55 9.18
N PHE A 229 11.01 18.63 9.83
CA PHE A 229 9.60 18.90 10.16
C PHE A 229 9.02 20.06 9.34
N ASP A 230 9.71 20.47 8.28
CA ASP A 230 9.28 21.54 7.39
C ASP A 230 8.35 20.99 6.30
N PHE A 231 7.37 21.80 5.89
CA PHE A 231 6.42 21.43 4.83
C PHE A 231 6.92 21.80 3.42
N PHE A 232 7.82 22.78 3.34
CA PHE A 232 8.47 23.24 2.10
C PHE A 232 10.00 23.18 2.18
N GLY A 233 10.53 22.44 3.17
CA GLY A 233 11.95 22.14 3.35
C GLY A 233 12.14 20.63 3.47
N ILE A 234 13.33 20.13 3.17
CA ILE A 234 13.62 18.69 3.24
C ILE A 234 14.90 18.43 4.01
N ALA A 235 14.90 17.43 4.87
CA ALA A 235 16.12 16.99 5.54
C ALA A 235 16.98 16.21 4.55
N SER A 236 18.28 16.48 4.58
CA SER A 236 19.26 15.83 3.70
C SER A 236 20.24 15.02 4.54
N PRO A 237 20.04 13.70 4.72
CA PRO A 237 21.03 12.82 5.34
C PRO A 237 22.41 12.98 4.69
N ALA A 238 23.44 13.26 5.48
CA ALA A 238 24.81 13.32 4.98
C ALA A 238 25.32 11.89 4.76
N VAL A 239 25.54 11.49 3.51
CA VAL A 239 25.87 10.11 3.14
C VAL A 239 27.26 9.98 2.53
N VAL A 240 27.96 8.89 2.85
CA VAL A 240 29.16 8.41 2.14
C VAL A 240 28.90 6.96 1.74
N ASP A 241 29.12 6.63 0.46
CA ASP A 241 28.81 5.31 -0.12
C ASP A 241 27.38 4.82 0.16
N GLY A 242 26.42 5.76 0.22
CA GLY A 242 25.01 5.48 0.46
C GLY A 242 24.63 5.23 1.93
N ILE A 243 25.59 5.36 2.86
CA ILE A 243 25.39 5.21 4.30
C ILE A 243 25.45 6.58 4.99
N GLN A 244 24.43 6.89 5.77
CA GLN A 244 24.32 8.09 6.58
C GLN A 244 25.42 8.11 7.64
N GLN A 245 26.14 9.22 7.69
CA GLN A 245 27.19 9.45 8.67
C GLN A 245 26.60 9.64 10.07
N ILE A 246 27.36 9.24 11.08
CA ILE A 246 27.05 9.45 12.50
C ILE A 246 28.13 10.37 13.08
N SER A 247 27.72 11.36 13.85
CA SER A 247 28.61 12.26 14.57
C SER A 247 29.37 11.54 15.69
N GLU A 248 30.42 12.16 16.23
CA GLU A 248 31.13 11.65 17.41
C GLU A 248 30.21 11.48 18.64
N THR A 249 29.11 12.22 18.68
CA THR A 249 28.07 12.15 19.72
C THR A 249 27.02 11.05 19.48
N GLY A 250 27.20 10.21 18.46
CA GLY A 250 26.32 9.10 18.14
C GLY A 250 25.01 9.50 17.45
N LYS A 251 24.91 10.74 16.93
CA LYS A 251 23.69 11.24 16.24
C LYS A 251 23.85 11.17 14.72
N PRO A 252 22.78 10.86 13.97
CA PRO A 252 22.80 10.92 12.51
C PRO A 252 23.10 12.34 12.03
N VAL A 253 24.00 12.46 11.06
CA VAL A 253 24.39 13.74 10.47
C VAL A 253 23.44 14.09 9.33
N PHE A 254 22.98 15.34 9.34
CA PHE A 254 22.20 15.94 8.27
C PHE A 254 22.94 17.17 7.76
N SER A 255 22.94 17.35 6.45
CA SER A 255 23.39 18.59 5.81
C SER A 255 22.37 19.70 6.06
N GLU A 256 22.67 20.91 5.57
CA GLU A 256 21.72 22.01 5.60
C GLU A 256 20.37 21.62 4.94
N ALA A 257 19.29 22.21 5.46
CA ALA A 257 17.95 21.95 4.96
C ALA A 257 17.85 22.27 3.46
N GLY A 258 17.40 21.30 2.68
CA GLY A 258 17.13 21.49 1.26
C GLY A 258 15.84 22.28 1.05
N LYS A 259 15.76 23.01 -0.07
CA LYS A 259 14.52 23.66 -0.49
C LYS A 259 13.60 22.64 -1.17
N TYR A 260 12.33 22.64 -0.80
CA TYR A 260 11.33 21.81 -1.45
C TYR A 260 10.63 22.60 -2.57
N GLY A 261 11.14 22.45 -3.79
CA GLY A 261 10.68 23.21 -4.95
C GLY A 261 9.32 22.76 -5.49
N LEU A 262 8.69 23.64 -6.26
CA LEU A 262 7.39 23.38 -6.90
C LEU A 262 7.40 22.10 -7.77
N LEU A 263 8.50 21.82 -8.46
CA LEU A 263 8.63 20.62 -9.28
C LEU A 263 8.56 19.33 -8.44
N THR A 264 9.21 19.31 -7.27
CA THR A 264 9.20 18.17 -6.35
C THR A 264 7.80 17.95 -5.75
N ILE A 265 7.11 19.04 -5.41
CA ILE A 265 5.70 19.01 -4.98
C ILE A 265 4.83 18.38 -6.07
N ILE A 266 4.92 18.85 -7.31
CA ILE A 266 4.13 18.31 -8.43
C ILE A 266 4.47 16.83 -8.66
N SER A 267 5.75 16.46 -8.60
CA SER A 267 6.22 15.08 -8.77
C SER A 267 5.62 14.14 -7.72
N THR A 268 5.69 14.50 -6.44
CA THR A 268 5.13 13.70 -5.34
C THR A 268 3.60 13.66 -5.37
N LEU A 269 2.93 14.77 -5.69
CA LEU A 269 1.48 14.80 -5.90
C LEU A 269 1.03 13.88 -7.05
N SER A 270 1.87 13.73 -8.09
CA SER A 270 1.53 12.95 -9.29
C SER A 270 1.37 11.46 -9.03
N TRP A 271 1.83 10.94 -7.89
CA TRP A 271 1.56 9.56 -7.48
C TRP A 271 0.05 9.24 -7.46
N GLY A 272 -0.78 10.21 -7.09
CA GLY A 272 -2.24 10.06 -7.10
C GLY A 272 -2.85 9.76 -8.47
N PHE A 273 -2.15 10.08 -9.57
CA PHE A 273 -2.62 9.72 -10.92
C PHE A 273 -2.55 8.21 -11.19
N GLY A 274 -1.67 7.49 -10.50
CA GLY A 274 -1.52 6.03 -10.68
C GLY A 274 -2.84 5.28 -10.46
N TYR A 275 -3.65 5.72 -9.51
CA TYR A 275 -4.90 5.06 -9.11
C TYR A 275 -5.95 4.97 -10.22
N PHE A 276 -5.92 5.88 -11.18
CA PHE A 276 -6.84 5.88 -12.32
C PHE A 276 -6.56 4.72 -13.29
N GLY A 277 -5.36 4.14 -13.23
CA GLY A 277 -4.90 3.08 -14.13
C GLY A 277 -4.70 1.71 -13.46
N MET A 278 -4.93 1.58 -12.14
CA MET A 278 -4.66 0.35 -11.40
C MET A 278 -5.77 -0.71 -11.57
N PRO A 279 -5.60 -1.75 -12.42
CA PRO A 279 -6.62 -2.78 -12.66
C PRO A 279 -7.17 -3.43 -11.40
N GLN A 280 -6.35 -3.74 -10.40
CA GLN A 280 -6.80 -4.35 -9.15
C GLN A 280 -7.79 -3.46 -8.39
N VAL A 281 -7.60 -2.14 -8.39
CA VAL A 281 -8.55 -1.16 -7.80
C VAL A 281 -9.78 -1.00 -8.68
N LEU A 282 -9.58 -0.82 -9.98
CA LEU A 282 -10.65 -0.60 -10.94
C LEU A 282 -11.62 -1.80 -11.04
N LEU A 283 -11.10 -3.03 -10.92
CA LEU A 283 -11.92 -4.24 -10.87
C LEU A 283 -12.84 -4.26 -9.64
N LYS A 284 -12.38 -3.76 -8.48
CA LYS A 284 -13.25 -3.61 -7.29
C LYS A 284 -14.41 -2.68 -7.59
N PHE A 285 -14.19 -1.57 -8.30
CA PHE A 285 -15.29 -0.69 -8.72
C PHE A 285 -16.28 -1.41 -9.63
N MET A 286 -15.79 -2.22 -10.58
CA MET A 286 -16.66 -3.00 -11.47
C MET A 286 -17.43 -4.10 -10.72
N SER A 287 -16.89 -4.63 -9.63
CA SER A 287 -17.46 -5.74 -8.85
C SER A 287 -18.57 -5.34 -7.87
N ILE A 288 -18.78 -4.06 -7.60
CA ILE A 288 -19.80 -3.63 -6.62
C ILE A 288 -21.21 -4.00 -7.09
N LYS A 289 -22.09 -4.46 -6.19
CA LYS A 289 -23.45 -4.87 -6.56
C LYS A 289 -24.27 -3.72 -7.14
N ASN A 290 -24.41 -2.62 -6.39
CA ASN A 290 -25.19 -1.47 -6.83
C ASN A 290 -24.30 -0.25 -7.05
N ALA A 291 -24.39 0.39 -8.21
CA ALA A 291 -23.62 1.60 -8.53
C ALA A 291 -23.94 2.78 -7.60
N LYS A 292 -25.12 2.80 -6.95
CA LYS A 292 -25.49 3.82 -5.96
C LYS A 292 -24.65 3.73 -4.67
N ASP A 293 -24.17 2.54 -4.33
CA ASP A 293 -23.42 2.29 -3.09
C ASP A 293 -21.98 2.83 -3.20
N LEU A 294 -21.50 3.15 -4.40
CA LEU A 294 -20.18 3.74 -4.63
C LEU A 294 -19.98 5.09 -3.94
N LYS A 295 -21.05 5.87 -3.73
CA LYS A 295 -20.95 7.12 -2.97
C LYS A 295 -20.59 6.86 -1.51
N PHE A 296 -21.14 5.79 -0.93
CA PHE A 296 -20.84 5.38 0.43
C PHE A 296 -19.47 4.70 0.51
N ALA A 297 -19.16 3.79 -0.42
CA ALA A 297 -17.85 3.15 -0.53
C ALA A 297 -16.71 4.18 -0.65
N ARG A 298 -16.88 5.23 -1.47
CA ARG A 298 -15.92 6.34 -1.55
C ARG A 298 -15.63 6.96 -0.19
N ARG A 299 -16.65 7.21 0.64
CA ARG A 299 -16.45 7.84 1.95
C ARG A 299 -15.62 6.95 2.86
N ILE A 300 -15.90 5.65 2.87
CA ILE A 300 -15.13 4.65 3.62
C ILE A 300 -13.68 4.67 3.17
N ALA A 301 -13.46 4.54 1.85
CA ALA A 301 -12.15 4.56 1.23
C ALA A 301 -11.35 5.82 1.59
N THR A 302 -11.92 7.00 1.36
CA THR A 302 -11.24 8.28 1.65
C THR A 302 -10.91 8.45 3.13
N VAL A 303 -11.82 8.08 4.05
CA VAL A 303 -11.54 8.15 5.49
C VAL A 303 -10.42 7.21 5.87
N TRP A 304 -10.46 5.97 5.36
CA TRP A 304 -9.44 4.97 5.62
C TRP A 304 -8.06 5.40 5.13
N VAL A 305 -7.97 5.97 3.92
CA VAL A 305 -6.72 6.48 3.32
C VAL A 305 -6.15 7.64 4.11
N ILE A 306 -6.97 8.61 4.50
CA ILE A 306 -6.51 9.77 5.29
C ILE A 306 -5.91 9.30 6.62
N ILE A 307 -6.61 8.42 7.33
CA ILE A 307 -6.15 7.88 8.62
C ILE A 307 -4.85 7.10 8.44
N SER A 308 -4.82 6.17 7.48
CA SER A 308 -3.68 5.29 7.29
C SER A 308 -2.42 6.03 6.83
N LEU A 309 -2.52 6.91 5.83
CA LEU A 309 -1.38 7.68 5.33
C LEU A 309 -0.84 8.63 6.39
N THR A 310 -1.72 9.31 7.13
CA THR A 310 -1.32 10.21 8.23
C THR A 310 -0.58 9.42 9.30
N ALA A 311 -1.07 8.22 9.63
CA ALA A 311 -0.41 7.35 10.58
C ALA A 311 0.96 6.88 10.10
N ALA A 312 1.06 6.45 8.85
CA ALA A 312 2.33 6.00 8.26
C ALA A 312 3.40 7.10 8.27
N VAL A 313 3.06 8.32 7.87
CA VAL A 313 3.98 9.47 7.95
C VAL A 313 4.42 9.69 9.39
N ALA A 314 3.47 9.77 10.33
CA ALA A 314 3.78 10.01 11.73
C ALA A 314 4.66 8.91 12.33
N ILE A 315 4.45 7.64 11.97
CA ILE A 315 5.29 6.51 12.41
C ILE A 315 6.73 6.69 11.93
N GLY A 316 6.96 7.14 10.70
CA GLY A 316 8.32 7.41 10.21
C GLY A 316 9.03 8.53 10.99
N ILE A 317 8.31 9.60 11.30
CA ILE A 317 8.83 10.71 12.12
C ILE A 317 9.15 10.23 13.53
N ILE A 318 8.23 9.51 14.18
CA ILE A 318 8.43 8.93 15.52
C ILE A 318 9.60 7.95 15.50
N GLY A 319 9.69 7.11 14.48
CA GLY A 319 10.77 6.15 14.29
C GLY A 319 12.14 6.82 14.21
N ARG A 320 12.24 7.99 13.56
CA ARG A 320 13.52 8.73 13.52
C ARG A 320 13.91 9.29 14.88
N VAL A 321 12.94 9.69 15.69
CA VAL A 321 13.19 10.18 17.06
C VAL A 321 13.61 9.04 17.98
N LEU A 322 12.91 7.90 17.94
CA LEU A 322 13.16 6.75 18.81
C LEU A 322 14.40 5.95 18.41
N PHE A 323 14.64 5.81 17.11
CA PHE A 323 15.66 4.90 16.56
C PHE A 323 16.58 5.63 15.56
N PRO A 324 17.25 6.73 15.97
CA PRO A 324 17.90 7.67 15.06
C PRO A 324 19.02 7.06 14.21
N THR A 325 19.64 5.98 14.68
CA THR A 325 20.76 5.28 14.03
C THR A 325 20.44 3.85 13.61
N ALA A 326 19.20 3.38 13.78
CA ALA A 326 18.83 2.00 13.44
C ALA A 326 18.88 1.73 11.93
N HIS A 327 18.55 2.74 11.14
CA HIS A 327 18.57 2.67 9.68
C HIS A 327 19.39 3.83 9.11
N LEU A 328 20.52 3.50 8.50
CA LEU A 328 21.48 4.47 7.95
C LEU A 328 21.49 4.51 6.43
N THR A 329 20.68 3.71 5.76
CA THR A 329 20.52 3.78 4.29
C THR A 329 19.06 4.01 3.94
N ALA A 330 18.79 4.67 2.81
CA ALA A 330 17.42 4.88 2.32
C ALA A 330 16.65 3.55 2.19
N GLY A 331 17.30 2.50 1.69
CA GLY A 331 16.68 1.18 1.55
C GLY A 331 16.42 0.45 2.87
N SER A 332 17.25 0.68 3.90
CA SER A 332 17.03 0.15 5.26
C SER A 332 15.92 0.90 6.00
N ALA A 333 15.74 2.19 5.73
CA ALA A 333 14.70 3.01 6.35
C ALA A 333 13.29 2.47 6.10
N GLU A 334 13.06 1.77 4.98
CA GLU A 334 11.80 1.08 4.71
C GLU A 334 11.41 0.03 5.78
N SER A 335 12.37 -0.42 6.59
CA SER A 335 12.11 -1.38 7.67
C SER A 335 11.71 -0.74 8.99
N ILE A 336 11.62 0.59 9.09
CA ILE A 336 11.36 1.31 10.35
C ILE A 336 10.05 0.93 11.04
N PHE A 337 9.06 0.45 10.28
CA PHE A 337 7.79 0.00 10.82
C PHE A 337 7.88 -1.37 11.51
N ILE A 338 8.88 -2.19 11.15
CA ILE A 338 9.11 -3.54 11.64
C ILE A 338 9.87 -3.46 12.97
#